data_AF-A0A524G047-F1
#
_entry.id   AF-A0A524G047-F1
#
_cell.length_a   1.000
_cell.length_b   1.000
_cell.length_c   1.000
_cell.angle_alpha   90.00
_cell.angle_beta   90.00
_cell.angle_gamma   90.00
#
_symmetry.space_group_name_H-M   'P 1'
#
loop_
_entity.id
_entity.type
_entity.pdbx_description
1 polymer ?
#
loop_
_entity_poly.entity_id
_entity_poly.type
_entity_poly.pdbx_seq_one_letter_code
_entity_poly.pdbx_strand_id
1 'polypeptide(L)'
;MTTDCPDGYCKQKIQAVDKALGYNKDGWATLLQETSSYEDVKHALRFCEIFKLEAKVCVLDEGFEVQVRNDVMKDLRKLASKTINQDTMD
;
A
#
# COMPACT_ATOMS: atom_id res chain seq x y z
N MET A 1 -19.85 13.08 -13.71
CA MET A 1 -20.79 12.08 -13.16
C MET A 1 -20.18 10.71 -13.37
N THR A 2 -19.41 10.22 -12.40
CA THR A 2 -18.79 8.88 -12.40
C THR A 2 -19.55 8.04 -11.37
N THR A 3 -20.43 7.20 -11.89
CA THR A 3 -21.33 6.30 -11.17
C THR A 3 -20.58 5.02 -10.78
N ASP A 4 -19.66 5.10 -9.81
CA ASP A 4 -18.95 3.88 -9.36
C ASP A 4 -19.19 3.46 -7.90
N CYS A 5 -19.79 4.28 -7.01
CA CYS A 5 -20.30 3.80 -5.71
C CYS A 5 -21.33 4.79 -5.11
N PRO A 6 -22.65 4.63 -5.36
CA PRO A 6 -23.67 5.61 -4.96
C PRO A 6 -24.06 5.58 -3.48
N ASP A 7 -23.68 4.54 -2.73
CA ASP A 7 -24.33 4.16 -1.47
C ASP A 7 -23.36 3.93 -0.29
N GLY A 8 -22.06 4.17 -0.46
CA GLY A 8 -21.05 3.93 0.59
C GLY A 8 -20.89 2.45 0.98
N TYR A 9 -21.62 1.55 0.32
CA TYR A 9 -21.64 0.12 0.61
C TYR A 9 -20.32 -0.54 0.20
N CYS A 10 -19.68 -0.03 -0.84
CA CYS A 10 -18.32 -0.38 -1.24
C CYS A 10 -17.32 -0.18 -0.08
N LYS A 11 -17.40 0.96 0.61
CA LYS A 11 -16.51 1.31 1.72
C LYS A 11 -16.69 0.35 2.89
N GLN A 12 -17.94 0.02 3.22
CA GLN A 12 -18.26 -0.92 4.30
C GLN A 12 -17.79 -2.35 3.99
N LYS A 13 -17.93 -2.81 2.75
CA LYS A 13 -17.44 -4.13 2.34
C LYS A 13 -15.92 -4.23 2.42
N ILE A 14 -15.21 -3.19 1.97
CA ILE A 14 -13.74 -3.13 2.04
C ILE A 14 -13.30 -3.14 3.50
N GLN A 15 -13.91 -2.32 4.35
CA GLN A 15 -13.63 -2.30 5.79
C GLN A 15 -13.95 -3.64 6.50
N ALA A 16 -15.01 -4.33 6.08
CA ALA A 16 -15.39 -5.63 6.62
C ALA A 16 -14.38 -6.72 6.22
N VAL A 17 -13.90 -6.70 4.97
CA VAL A 17 -12.83 -7.58 4.50
C VAL A 17 -11.53 -7.28 5.24
N ASP A 18 -11.19 -6.01 5.40
CA ASP A 18 -9.99 -5.59 6.13
C ASP A 18 -9.98 -6.08 7.58
N LYS A 19 -11.15 -6.03 8.23
CA LYS A 19 -11.33 -6.51 9.60
C LYS A 19 -11.30 -8.03 9.68
N ALA A 20 -11.89 -8.74 8.72
CA ALA A 20 -11.92 -10.20 8.67
C ALA A 20 -10.53 -10.81 8.42
N LEU A 21 -9.65 -10.11 7.72
CA LEU A 21 -8.29 -10.54 7.41
C LEU A 21 -7.29 -10.25 8.54
N GLY A 22 -7.72 -9.71 9.68
CA GLY A 22 -6.86 -9.54 10.86
C GLY A 22 -5.74 -8.52 10.67
N TYR A 23 -5.98 -7.47 9.88
CA TYR A 23 -5.00 -6.41 9.63
C TYR A 23 -4.78 -5.54 10.88
N ASN A 24 -3.91 -6.01 11.78
CA ASN A 24 -3.37 -5.20 12.87
C ASN A 24 -2.59 -4.00 12.32
N LYS A 25 -2.85 -2.82 12.87
CA LYS A 25 -2.29 -1.51 12.45
C LYS A 25 -0.76 -1.47 12.32
N ASP A 26 -0.04 -2.33 13.04
CA ASP A 26 1.43 -2.36 13.07
C ASP A 26 2.08 -3.13 11.90
N GLY A 27 1.29 -3.89 11.13
CA GLY A 27 1.78 -4.76 10.05
C GLY A 27 1.90 -4.09 8.68
N TRP A 28 1.42 -2.86 8.53
CA TRP A 28 1.28 -2.19 7.23
C TRP A 28 1.96 -0.82 7.26
N ALA A 29 2.68 -0.50 6.19
CA ALA A 29 3.33 0.78 5.96
C ALA A 29 2.70 1.47 4.74
N THR A 30 2.49 2.78 4.82
CA THR A 30 1.94 3.55 3.71
C THR A 30 2.97 3.67 2.59
N LEU A 31 2.61 3.20 1.40
CA LEU A 31 3.37 3.34 0.16
C LEU A 31 2.94 4.61 -0.61
N LEU A 32 1.63 4.84 -0.68
CA LEU A 32 1.03 6.02 -1.30
C LEU A 32 0.03 6.62 -0.34
N GLN A 33 0.29 7.85 0.12
CA GLN A 33 -0.57 8.57 1.04
C GLN A 33 -1.59 9.40 0.25
N GLU A 34 -2.85 9.35 0.68
CA GLU A 34 -3.95 10.27 0.31
C GLU A 34 -3.88 10.83 -1.12
N THR A 35 -4.34 10.04 -2.10
CA THR A 35 -4.53 10.46 -3.49
C THR A 35 -5.98 10.35 -3.91
N SER A 36 -6.48 11.30 -4.70
CA SER A 36 -7.77 11.18 -5.39
C SER A 36 -7.63 10.60 -6.81
N SER A 37 -6.39 10.40 -7.28
CA SER A 37 -6.07 9.89 -8.61
C SER A 37 -6.08 8.36 -8.65
N TYR A 38 -6.97 7.79 -9.45
CA TYR A 38 -7.02 6.35 -9.67
C TYR A 38 -5.78 5.82 -10.41
N GLU A 39 -5.13 6.65 -11.23
CA GLU A 39 -3.90 6.28 -11.92
C GLU A 39 -2.72 6.14 -10.95
N ASP A 40 -2.65 6.97 -9.91
CA ASP A 40 -1.61 6.86 -8.89
C ASP A 40 -1.76 5.55 -8.10
N VAL A 41 -3.00 5.18 -7.77
CA VAL A 41 -3.33 3.90 -7.14
C VAL A 41 -2.92 2.73 -8.06
N LYS A 42 -3.23 2.78 -9.35
CA LYS A 42 -2.81 1.76 -10.32
C LYS A 42 -1.29 1.63 -10.40
N HIS A 43 -0.56 2.74 -10.48
CA HIS A 43 0.89 2.72 -10.51
C HIS A 43 1.48 2.12 -9.23
N ALA A 44 0.95 2.50 -8.07
CA ALA A 44 1.36 1.93 -6.79
C ALA A 44 1.09 0.43 -6.70
N LEU A 45 -0.07 -0.04 -7.17
CA LEU A 45 -0.39 -1.47 -7.23
C LEU A 45 0.52 -2.21 -8.22
N ARG A 46 0.84 -1.61 -9.37
CA ARG A 46 1.76 -2.19 -10.35
C ARG A 46 3.17 -2.35 -9.78
N PHE A 47 3.65 -1.35 -9.02
CA PHE A 47 4.88 -1.47 -8.26
C PHE A 47 4.83 -2.67 -7.31
N CYS A 48 3.76 -2.80 -6.53
CA CYS A 48 3.60 -3.93 -5.61
C CYS A 48 3.61 -5.29 -6.33
N GLU A 49 2.96 -5.40 -7.50
CA GLU A 49 2.93 -6.63 -8.30
C GLU A 49 4.33 -7.04 -8.81
N ILE A 50 5.13 -6.07 -9.28
CA ILE A 50 6.49 -6.29 -9.77
C ILE A 50 7.39 -6.81 -8.66
N PHE A 51 7.31 -6.18 -7.48
CA PHE A 51 8.13 -6.54 -6.32
C PHE A 51 7.53 -7.65 -5.46
N LYS A 52 6.42 -8.27 -5.90
CA LYS A 52 5.68 -9.31 -5.17
C LYS A 52 5.35 -8.90 -3.73
N LEU A 53 5.02 -7.62 -3.55
CA LEU A 53 4.61 -7.05 -2.28
C LEU A 53 3.12 -7.31 -2.08
N GLU A 54 2.77 -7.72 -0.87
CA GLU A 54 1.38 -7.73 -0.45
C GLU A 54 0.96 -6.28 -0.15
N ALA A 55 -0.07 -5.81 -0.86
CA ALA A 55 -0.56 -4.45 -0.82
C ALA A 55 -2.07 -4.42 -0.60
N LYS A 56 -2.56 -3.37 0.05
CA LYS A 56 -3.98 -3.07 0.22
C LYS A 56 -4.26 -1.62 -0.09
N VAL A 57 -5.46 -1.34 -0.57
CA VAL A 57 -5.94 0.02 -0.85
C VAL A 57 -7.00 0.38 0.18
N CYS A 58 -6.75 1.43 0.96
CA CYS A 58 -7.69 1.98 1.91
C CYS A 58 -8.45 3.15 1.27
N VAL A 59 -9.78 3.12 1.35
CA VAL A 59 -10.64 4.21 0.88
C VAL A 59 -10.87 5.19 2.03
N LEU A 60 -10.36 6.41 1.86
CA LEU A 60 -10.49 7.53 2.79
C LEU A 60 -11.66 8.44 2.38
N ASP A 61 -12.01 9.40 3.21
CA ASP A 61 -13.11 10.34 2.90
C ASP A 61 -12.77 11.25 1.72
N GLU A 62 -11.49 11.55 1.50
CA GLU A 62 -11.02 12.45 0.44
C GLU A 62 -10.18 11.75 -0.64
N GLY A 63 -10.14 10.40 -0.65
CA GLY A 63 -9.38 9.66 -1.67
C GLY A 63 -9.01 8.24 -1.27
N PHE A 64 -7.80 7.84 -1.65
CA PHE A 64 -7.26 6.49 -1.52
C PHE A 64 -5.87 6.54 -0.89
N GLU A 65 -5.56 5.54 -0.10
CA GLU A 65 -4.22 5.26 0.43
C GLU A 65 -3.82 3.85 0.01
N VAL A 66 -2.56 3.65 -0.40
CA VAL A 66 -2.03 2.31 -0.65
C VAL A 66 -1.03 1.97 0.43
N GLN A 67 -1.25 0.85 1.12
CA GLN A 67 -0.38 0.33 2.16
C GLN A 67 0.23 -1.01 1.72
N VAL A 68 1.46 -1.27 2.14
CA VAL A 68 2.19 -2.53 1.92
C VAL A 68 2.61 -3.15 3.25
N ARG A 69 2.89 -4.45 3.26
CA ARG A 69 3.36 -5.11 4.47
C ARG A 69 4.71 -4.55 4.96
N ASN A 70 4.78 -4.21 6.24
CA ASN A 70 5.92 -3.53 6.88
C ASN A 70 7.13 -4.46 7.08
N ASP A 71 6.90 -5.78 7.17
CA ASP A 71 7.96 -6.79 7.22
C ASP A 71 8.84 -6.77 5.96
N VAL A 72 8.24 -6.61 4.78
CA VAL A 72 8.99 -6.53 3.51
C VAL A 72 9.81 -5.23 3.40
N MET A 73 9.29 -4.11 3.91
CA MET A 73 10.02 -2.83 3.91
C MET A 73 11.24 -2.84 4.84
N LYS A 74 11.19 -3.59 5.95
CA LYS A 74 12.37 -3.78 6.82
C LYS A 74 13.48 -4.55 6.10
N ASP A 75 13.12 -5.54 5.29
CA ASP A 75 14.10 -6.34 4.57
C ASP A 75 14.68 -5.60 3.35
N LEU A 76 13.87 -4.80 2.64
CA LEU A 76 14.36 -3.89 1.60
C LEU A 76 15.32 -2.83 2.14
N ARG A 77 15.05 -2.24 3.31
CA ARG A 77 15.98 -1.30 3.97
C ARG A 77 17.29 -1.98 4.36
N LYS A 78 17.25 -3.20 4.89
CA LYS A 78 18.46 -3.98 5.20
C LYS A 78 19.28 -4.28 3.94
N LEU A 79 18.62 -4.62 2.83
CA LEU A 79 19.29 -4.85 1.54
C LEU A 79 19.94 -3.56 1.01
N ALA A 80 19.23 -2.43 1.02
CA ALA A 80 19.78 -1.15 0.59
C ALA A 80 20.96 -0.67 1.48
N SER A 81 20.90 -0.95 2.78
CA SER A 81 21.98 -0.63 3.73
C SER A 81 23.24 -1.47 3.53
N LYS A 82 23.12 -2.67 2.95
CA LYS A 82 24.26 -3.52 2.60
C LYS A 82 25.00 -3.03 1.36
N THR A 83 24.28 -2.55 0.35
CA THR A 83 24.87 -2.04 -0.89
C THR A 83 25.77 -0.82 -0.66
N ILE A 84 25.40 0.08 0.26
CA ILE A 84 26.19 1.31 0.52
C ILE A 84 27.58 1.01 1.12
N ASN A 85 27.74 -0.09 1.86
CA ASN A 85 29.03 -0.44 2.49
C ASN A 85 29.99 -1.19 1.55
N GLN A 86 29.56 -1.53 0.33
CA GLN A 86 30.42 -2.21 -0.65
C GLN A 86 31.15 -1.21 -1.56
N ASP A 87 30.61 0.01 -1.75
CA ASP A 87 31.15 1.03 -2.66
C ASP A 87 32.11 2.04 -1.98
N THR A 88 32.53 1.80 -0.73
CA THR A 88 33.49 2.66 0.00
C THR A 88 34.85 2.01 0.26
N MET A 89 35.14 0.89 -0.39
CA MET A 89 36.44 0.20 -0.34
C MET A 89 36.89 -0.18 -1.75
N ASP A 90 37.19 0.82 -2.57
CA ASP A 90 38.18 0.74 -3.66
C ASP A 90 38.94 2.09 -3.74
#